data_AF-A0A921LP30-F1
#
_entry.id   AF-A0A921LP30-F1
#
_cell.length_a   1.000
_cell.length_b   1.000
_cell.length_c   1.000
_cell.angle_alpha   90.00
_cell.angle_beta   90.00
_cell.angle_gamma   90.00
#
_symmetry.space_group_name_H-M   'P 1'
#
loop_
_entity.id
_entity.type
_entity.pdbx_description
1 polymer ?
#
loop_
_entity_poly.entity_id
_entity_poly.type
_entity_poly.pdbx_seq_one_letter_code
_entity_poly.pdbx_strand_id
1 'polypeptide(L)'
;VKRIRFFMTFGQSYLDHMRCLEDVGMLSTTPINYNGQEIVPIQFLKALLPDPASLGPRTKGKTNIGCIFTGTKDGQPKTYYIYNVCDHQACYREVGSQAISYTTGVPAMCGALMMLTGQWTKPGVYTVEEFNPDPFLDALDKYGLPRSENRAPALVD
;
A
#
# COMPACT_ATOMS: atom_id res chain seq x y z
N VAL A 1 1.90 -6.22 22.95
CA VAL A 1 0.72 -6.01 22.05
C VAL A 1 -0.27 -7.14 22.28
N LYS A 2 -1.59 -6.88 22.31
CA LYS A 2 -2.61 -7.94 22.54
C LYS A 2 -3.26 -8.47 21.26
N ARG A 3 -3.47 -7.62 20.24
CA ARG A 3 -4.13 -7.97 18.98
C ARG A 3 -3.67 -7.02 17.87
N ILE A 4 -3.42 -7.55 16.68
CA ILE A 4 -3.13 -6.79 15.45
C ILE A 4 -4.08 -7.31 14.37
N ARG A 5 -4.69 -6.40 13.59
CA ARG A 5 -5.56 -6.73 12.45
C ARG A 5 -5.14 -5.87 11.27
N PHE A 6 -5.24 -6.42 10.06
CA PHE A 6 -5.03 -5.69 8.80
C PHE A 6 -6.32 -5.77 7.98
N PHE A 7 -6.77 -4.62 7.49
CA PHE A 7 -7.97 -4.51 6.66
C PHE A 7 -7.60 -3.82 5.35
N MET A 8 -8.24 -4.27 4.27
CA MET A 8 -8.09 -3.69 2.93
C MET A 8 -9.47 -3.52 2.29
N THR A 9 -9.67 -2.42 1.58
CA THR A 9 -10.93 -2.12 0.92
C THR A 9 -11.05 -2.88 -0.41
N PHE A 10 -12.17 -3.54 -0.63
CA PHE A 10 -12.52 -4.13 -1.91
C PHE A 10 -13.93 -3.70 -2.32
N GLY A 11 -14.06 -3.11 -3.51
CA GLY A 11 -15.37 -2.80 -4.09
C GLY A 11 -16.05 -4.07 -4.57
N GLN A 12 -17.38 -4.14 -4.47
CA GLN A 12 -18.13 -5.34 -4.88
C GLN A 12 -17.86 -5.71 -6.34
N SER A 13 -17.85 -4.71 -7.23
CA SER A 13 -17.53 -4.93 -8.66
C SER A 13 -16.16 -5.60 -8.86
N TYR A 14 -15.13 -5.22 -8.09
CA TYR A 14 -13.82 -5.87 -8.18
C TYR A 14 -13.89 -7.34 -7.78
N LEU A 15 -14.59 -7.65 -6.68
CA LEU A 15 -14.76 -9.03 -6.20
C LEU A 15 -15.51 -9.89 -7.22
N ASP A 16 -16.56 -9.35 -7.83
CA ASP A 16 -17.36 -10.07 -8.83
C ASP A 16 -16.55 -10.38 -10.09
N HIS A 17 -15.72 -9.43 -10.56
CA HIS A 17 -14.84 -9.68 -11.71
C HIS A 17 -13.77 -10.73 -11.40
N MET A 18 -13.16 -10.68 -10.21
CA MET A 18 -12.16 -11.67 -9.81
C MET A 18 -12.76 -13.07 -9.70
N ARG A 19 -13.95 -13.20 -9.11
CA ARG A 19 -14.69 -14.47 -9.05
C ARG A 19 -15.01 -15.00 -10.45
N CYS A 20 -15.52 -14.14 -11.34
CA CYS A 20 -15.81 -14.55 -12.71
C CYS A 20 -14.56 -15.07 -13.44
N LEU A 21 -13.42 -14.38 -13.32
CA LEU A 21 -12.14 -14.81 -13.90
C LEU A 21 -11.62 -16.12 -13.29
N GLU A 22 -11.83 -16.32 -11.99
CA GLU A 22 -11.50 -17.57 -11.29
C GLU A 22 -12.38 -18.73 -11.77
N ASP A 23 -13.70 -18.53 -11.81
CA ASP A 23 -14.70 -19.54 -12.17
C ASP A 23 -14.49 -20.08 -13.59
N VAL A 24 -14.03 -19.23 -14.53
CA VAL A 24 -13.70 -19.64 -15.90
C VAL A 24 -12.24 -20.13 -16.05
N GLY A 25 -11.48 -20.22 -14.96
CA GLY A 25 -10.11 -20.74 -14.95
C GLY A 25 -9.03 -19.79 -15.48
N MET A 26 -9.35 -18.52 -15.73
CA MET A 26 -8.41 -17.53 -16.29
C MET A 26 -7.31 -17.13 -15.30
N LEU A 27 -7.49 -17.42 -14.01
CA LEU A 27 -6.47 -17.21 -12.98
C LEU A 27 -5.56 -18.43 -12.76
N SER A 28 -5.79 -19.53 -13.49
CA SER A 28 -5.00 -20.75 -13.34
C SER A 28 -3.55 -20.57 -13.77
N THR A 29 -2.64 -21.19 -13.00
CA THR A 29 -1.22 -21.34 -13.33
C THR A 29 -0.92 -22.65 -14.06
N THR A 30 -1.90 -23.55 -14.18
CA THR A 30 -1.74 -24.83 -14.87
C THR A 30 -1.84 -24.61 -16.37
N PRO A 31 -0.83 -25.04 -17.16
CA PRO A 31 -0.89 -24.94 -18.61
C PRO A 31 -2.06 -25.75 -19.20
N ILE A 32 -2.64 -25.24 -20.29
CA ILE A 32 -3.59 -25.95 -21.14
C ILE A 32 -3.05 -26.03 -22.57
N ASN A 33 -3.37 -27.11 -23.28
CA ASN A 33 -3.08 -27.20 -24.71
C ASN A 33 -4.22 -26.55 -25.50
N TYR A 34 -3.89 -25.53 -26.28
CA TYR A 34 -4.79 -24.88 -27.21
C TYR A 34 -4.16 -24.89 -28.61
N ASN A 35 -4.74 -25.67 -29.53
CA ASN A 35 -4.25 -25.82 -30.90
C ASN A 35 -2.77 -26.24 -31.02
N GLY A 36 -2.29 -27.09 -30.12
CA GLY A 36 -0.91 -27.58 -30.13
C GLY A 36 0.08 -26.67 -29.39
N GLN A 37 -0.37 -25.55 -28.83
CA GLN A 37 0.45 -24.66 -28.01
C GLN A 37 0.04 -24.75 -26.54
N GLU A 38 1.02 -24.84 -25.65
CA GLU A 38 0.78 -24.70 -24.21
C GLU A 38 0.59 -23.23 -23.84
N ILE A 39 -0.52 -22.93 -23.18
CA ILE A 39 -0.87 -21.59 -22.71
C ILE A 39 -1.11 -21.65 -21.20
N VAL A 40 -0.50 -20.74 -20.45
CA VAL A 40 -0.81 -20.53 -19.02
C VAL A 40 -1.88 -19.43 -18.92
N PRO A 41 -3.12 -19.73 -18.47
CA PRO A 41 -4.23 -18.79 -18.51
C PRO A 41 -3.95 -17.43 -17.87
N ILE A 42 -3.33 -17.39 -16.68
CA ILE A 42 -3.03 -16.11 -16.01
C ILE A 42 -2.02 -15.23 -16.79
N GLN A 43 -1.09 -15.85 -17.51
CA GLN A 43 -0.14 -15.12 -18.35
C GLN A 43 -0.83 -14.55 -19.59
N PHE A 44 -1.77 -15.30 -20.16
CA PHE A 44 -2.58 -14.82 -21.27
C PHE A 44 -3.51 -13.68 -20.84
N LEU A 45 -4.17 -13.80 -19.68
CA LEU A 45 -4.98 -12.73 -19.09
C LEU A 45 -4.17 -11.45 -18.93
N LYS A 46 -2.93 -11.54 -18.43
CA LYS A 46 -2.02 -10.39 -18.31
C LYS A 46 -1.82 -9.65 -19.64
N ALA A 47 -1.75 -10.36 -20.75
CA ALA A 47 -1.60 -9.74 -22.08
C ALA A 47 -2.88 -9.04 -22.57
N LEU A 48 -4.05 -9.46 -22.09
CA LEU A 48 -5.35 -8.83 -22.42
C LEU A 48 -5.65 -7.60 -21.55
N LEU A 49 -5.16 -7.59 -20.32
CA LEU A 49 -5.37 -6.47 -19.39
C LEU A 49 -4.58 -5.23 -19.85
N PRO A 50 -5.10 -4.02 -19.58
CA PRO A 50 -4.35 -2.81 -19.88
C PRO A 50 -3.03 -2.77 -19.12
N ASP A 51 -1.99 -2.20 -19.74
CA ASP A 51 -0.70 -1.99 -19.08
C ASP A 51 -0.91 -1.21 -17.77
N PRO A 52 -0.50 -1.74 -16.61
CA PRO A 52 -0.61 -1.05 -15.32
C PRO A 52 -0.02 0.37 -15.33
N ALA A 53 1.05 0.62 -16.09
CA ALA A 53 1.66 1.94 -16.20
C ALA A 53 0.75 2.95 -16.93
N SER A 54 -0.08 2.47 -17.86
CA SER A 54 -1.03 3.29 -18.62
C SER A 54 -2.26 3.73 -17.80
N LEU A 55 -2.45 3.19 -16.59
CA LEU A 55 -3.60 3.49 -15.74
C LEU A 55 -3.46 4.82 -14.99
N GLY A 56 -2.24 5.35 -14.85
CA GLY A 56 -1.95 6.61 -14.13
C GLY A 56 -2.87 7.77 -14.52
N PRO A 57 -2.97 8.17 -15.81
CA PRO A 57 -3.81 9.30 -16.21
C PRO A 57 -5.33 9.04 -16.11
N ARG A 58 -5.76 7.77 -16.05
CA ARG A 58 -7.18 7.41 -15.96
C ARG A 58 -7.69 7.28 -14.53
N THR A 59 -6.78 6.97 -13.60
CA THR A 59 -7.14 6.72 -12.20
C THR A 59 -7.47 8.03 -11.49
N LYS A 60 -8.64 8.06 -10.85
CA LYS A 60 -9.09 9.18 -10.02
C LYS A 60 -9.41 8.68 -8.62
N GLY A 61 -9.40 9.60 -7.66
CA GLY A 61 -9.69 9.31 -6.26
C GLY A 61 -8.46 9.39 -5.38
N LYS A 62 -8.61 8.92 -4.15
CA LYS A 62 -7.61 9.02 -3.10
C LYS A 62 -7.42 7.67 -2.41
N THR A 63 -6.21 7.42 -1.94
CA THR A 63 -5.94 6.35 -0.99
C THR A 63 -5.99 6.91 0.43
N ASN A 64 -6.31 6.04 1.39
CA ASN A 64 -6.13 6.33 2.81
C ASN A 64 -5.54 5.09 3.47
N ILE A 65 -4.33 5.22 4.03
CA ILE A 65 -3.62 4.14 4.70
C ILE A 65 -3.22 4.64 6.08
N GLY A 66 -3.50 3.86 7.12
CA GLY A 66 -3.16 4.25 8.49
C GLY A 66 -3.39 3.15 9.50
N CYS A 67 -3.10 3.48 10.76
CA CYS A 67 -3.12 2.54 11.89
C CYS A 67 -3.92 3.14 13.05
N ILE A 68 -4.97 2.42 13.48
CA ILE A 68 -5.70 2.72 14.71
C ILE A 68 -5.05 1.94 15.86
N PHE A 69 -4.54 2.67 16.85
CA PHE A 69 -3.93 2.13 18.05
C PHE A 69 -4.86 2.31 19.24
N THR A 70 -4.97 1.26 20.06
CA THR A 70 -5.62 1.30 21.37
C THR A 70 -4.62 0.84 22.42
N GLY A 71 -4.44 1.65 23.45
CA GLY A 71 -3.50 1.36 24.53
C GLY A 71 -3.80 2.15 25.79
N THR A 72 -2.81 2.26 26.67
CA THR A 72 -2.89 3.03 27.91
C THR A 72 -1.79 4.08 27.90
N LYS A 73 -2.13 5.32 28.26
CA LYS A 73 -1.16 6.39 28.50
C LYS A 73 -1.53 7.09 29.80
N ASP A 74 -0.55 7.31 30.68
CA ASP A 74 -0.75 7.96 31.99
C ASP A 74 -1.86 7.29 32.83
N GLY A 75 -1.94 5.95 32.77
CA GLY A 75 -2.95 5.15 33.45
C GLY A 75 -4.34 5.12 32.80
N GLN A 76 -4.59 5.92 31.75
CA GLN A 76 -5.88 6.04 31.10
C GLN A 76 -5.93 5.33 29.73
N PRO A 77 -7.05 4.68 29.37
CA PRO A 77 -7.25 4.17 28.02
C PRO A 77 -7.16 5.28 26.98
N LYS A 78 -6.49 5.02 25.86
CA LYS A 78 -6.33 5.96 24.76
C LYS A 78 -6.46 5.26 23.41
N THR A 79 -7.17 5.91 22.50
CA THR A 79 -7.24 5.55 21.10
C THR A 79 -6.59 6.63 20.25
N TYR A 80 -5.93 6.23 19.17
CA TYR A 80 -5.19 7.14 18.31
C TYR A 80 -5.12 6.58 16.90
N TYR A 81 -5.37 7.41 15.90
CA TYR A 81 -5.28 7.04 14.50
C TYR A 81 -4.29 7.95 13.81
N ILE A 82 -3.27 7.35 13.18
CA ILE A 82 -2.34 8.03 12.28
C ILE A 82 -2.55 7.50 10.87
N TYR A 83 -2.61 8.38 9.88
CA TYR A 83 -2.89 8.00 8.51
C TYR A 83 -2.33 8.99 7.51
N ASN A 84 -2.22 8.57 6.25
CA ASN A 84 -1.93 9.43 5.12
C ASN A 84 -3.08 9.33 4.11
N VAL A 85 -3.44 10.46 3.51
CA VAL A 85 -4.35 10.53 2.36
C VAL A 85 -3.54 10.97 1.15
N CYS A 86 -3.54 10.16 0.09
CA CYS A 86 -2.76 10.42 -1.12
C CYS A 86 -3.66 10.47 -2.35
N ASP A 87 -3.48 11.49 -3.19
CA ASP A 87 -4.33 11.73 -4.37
C ASP A 87 -3.67 11.20 -5.65
N HIS A 88 -4.38 10.35 -6.37
CA HIS A 88 -3.85 9.72 -7.59
C HIS A 88 -3.42 10.73 -8.65
N GLN A 89 -4.18 11.81 -8.82
CA GLN A 89 -3.92 12.81 -9.86
C GLN A 89 -2.75 13.71 -9.46
N ALA A 90 -2.57 13.98 -8.16
CA ALA A 90 -1.40 14.70 -7.66
C ALA A 90 -0.11 13.90 -7.90
N CYS A 91 -0.11 12.60 -7.54
CA CYS A 91 1.04 11.72 -7.79
C CYS A 91 1.40 11.65 -9.28
N TYR A 92 0.39 11.53 -10.15
CA TYR A 92 0.62 11.42 -11.58
C TYR A 92 1.21 12.71 -12.16
N ARG A 93 0.76 13.88 -11.68
CA ARG A 93 1.33 15.17 -12.08
C ARG A 93 2.78 15.36 -11.64
N GLU A 94 3.16 14.84 -10.47
CA GLU A 94 4.50 15.02 -9.90
C GLU A 94 5.52 14.06 -10.53
N VAL A 95 5.21 12.76 -10.57
CA VAL A 95 6.18 11.71 -10.91
C VAL A 95 5.66 10.72 -11.96
N GLY A 96 4.52 11.00 -12.59
CA GLY A 96 3.97 10.14 -13.65
C GLY A 96 3.43 8.79 -13.15
N SER A 97 3.17 8.65 -11.86
CA SER A 97 2.68 7.40 -11.25
C SER A 97 1.39 7.60 -10.42
N GLN A 98 0.66 6.52 -10.25
CA GLN A 98 -0.52 6.39 -9.39
C GLN A 98 -0.13 6.39 -7.90
N ALA A 99 -1.08 6.77 -7.03
CA ALA A 99 -0.85 6.84 -5.59
C ALA A 99 -0.38 5.52 -4.95
N ILE A 100 -0.71 4.35 -5.52
CA ILE A 100 -0.22 3.06 -5.03
C ILE A 100 1.32 3.00 -5.11
N SER A 101 1.88 3.20 -6.30
CA SER A 101 3.34 3.21 -6.49
C SER A 101 4.00 4.36 -5.73
N TYR A 102 3.36 5.52 -5.66
CA TYR A 102 3.86 6.67 -4.90
C TYR A 102 4.00 6.36 -3.41
N THR A 103 2.95 5.81 -2.79
CA THR A 103 2.92 5.47 -1.36
C THR A 103 3.90 4.35 -0.97
N THR A 104 4.43 3.59 -1.93
CA THR A 104 5.51 2.62 -1.71
C THR A 104 6.88 3.20 -2.02
N GLY A 105 7.00 3.99 -3.09
CA GLY A 105 8.26 4.56 -3.56
C GLY A 105 8.84 5.62 -2.62
N VAL A 106 8.00 6.51 -2.08
CA VAL A 106 8.46 7.56 -1.16
C VAL A 106 9.03 6.95 0.14
N PRO A 107 8.36 6.00 0.83
CA PRO A 107 8.97 5.34 1.99
C PRO A 107 10.26 4.60 1.69
N ALA A 108 10.38 3.97 0.51
CA ALA A 108 11.63 3.32 0.10
C ALA A 108 12.79 4.34 -0.02
N MET A 109 12.53 5.49 -0.65
CA MET A 109 13.50 6.59 -0.73
C MET A 109 13.84 7.14 0.66
N CYS A 110 12.85 7.39 1.52
CA CYS A 110 13.06 7.86 2.89
C CYS A 110 13.88 6.86 3.72
N GLY A 111 13.64 5.55 3.57
CA GLY A 111 14.41 4.51 4.25
C GLY A 111 15.87 4.51 3.81
N ALA A 112 16.12 4.59 2.50
CA ALA A 112 17.47 4.74 1.97
C ALA A 112 18.15 6.03 2.48
N LEU A 113 17.41 7.15 2.54
CA LEU A 113 17.90 8.41 3.11
C LEU A 113 18.29 8.24 4.59
N MET A 114 17.51 7.52 5.39
CA MET A 114 17.84 7.27 6.81
C MET A 114 19.15 6.49 6.95
N MET A 115 19.38 5.50 6.07
CA MET A 115 20.63 4.72 6.07
C MET A 115 21.83 5.58 5.63
N LEU A 116 21.69 6.34 4.54
CA LEU A 116 22.76 7.18 3.98
C LEU A 116 23.14 8.36 4.88
N THR A 117 22.20 8.86 5.68
CA THR A 117 22.44 9.95 6.66
C THR A 117 22.92 9.45 8.02
N GLY A 118 23.07 8.13 8.18
CA GLY A 118 23.54 7.54 9.43
C GLY A 118 22.44 7.31 10.48
N GLN A 119 21.22 7.84 10.27
CA GLN A 119 20.14 7.84 11.25
C GLN A 119 19.60 6.44 11.55
N TRP A 120 19.55 5.55 10.55
CA TRP A 120 19.18 4.15 10.69
C TRP A 120 20.38 3.24 10.40
N THR A 121 21.43 3.35 11.22
CA THR A 121 22.66 2.55 11.07
C THR A 121 22.84 1.59 12.22
N LYS A 122 22.72 0.28 11.94
CA LYS A 122 22.93 -0.80 12.91
C LYS A 122 23.35 -2.07 12.17
N PRO A 123 24.39 -2.82 12.59
CA PRO A 123 24.77 -4.08 11.93
C PRO A 123 23.71 -5.16 12.15
N GLY A 124 23.22 -5.81 11.09
CA GLY A 124 22.21 -6.87 11.17
C GLY A 124 21.05 -6.67 10.20
N VAL A 125 19.98 -7.44 10.40
CA VAL A 125 18.72 -7.35 9.64
C VAL A 125 17.64 -6.87 10.60
N TYR A 126 16.91 -5.82 10.20
CA TYR A 126 16.00 -5.10 11.07
C TYR A 126 14.69 -4.77 10.36
N THR A 127 13.61 -4.67 11.13
CA THR A 127 12.35 -4.07 10.69
C THR A 127 12.30 -2.57 11.04
N VAL A 128 11.40 -1.82 10.40
CA VAL A 128 11.35 -0.35 10.51
C VAL A 128 11.02 0.13 11.92
N GLU A 129 10.23 -0.64 12.66
CA GLU A 129 9.81 -0.35 14.03
C GLU A 129 10.92 -0.51 15.07
N GLU A 130 12.08 -1.04 14.68
CA GLU A 130 13.26 -1.18 15.56
C GLU A 130 14.15 0.07 15.58
N PHE A 131 13.87 1.05 14.71
CA PHE A 131 14.61 2.31 14.63
C PHE A 131 13.82 3.48 15.23
N ASN A 132 14.50 4.60 15.48
CA ASN A 132 13.82 5.84 15.84
C ASN A 132 12.91 6.29 14.68
N PRO A 133 11.58 6.38 14.88
CA PRO A 133 10.66 6.73 13.80
C PRO A 133 10.66 8.22 13.44
N ASP A 134 11.04 9.10 14.38
CA ASP A 134 10.89 10.56 14.24
C ASP A 134 11.45 11.12 12.92
N PRO A 135 12.75 10.90 12.58
CA PRO A 135 13.30 11.47 11.35
C PRO A 135 12.72 10.88 10.06
N PHE A 136 12.25 9.63 10.12
CA PHE A 136 11.61 8.99 8.98
C PHE A 136 10.22 9.56 8.74
N LEU A 137 9.44 9.74 9.80
CA LEU A 137 8.11 10.33 9.68
C LEU A 137 8.19 11.80 9.22
N ASP A 138 9.19 12.56 9.69
CA ASP A 138 9.42 13.93 9.22
C ASP A 138 9.83 13.96 7.74
N ALA A 139 10.60 12.97 7.29
CA ALA A 139 10.94 12.80 5.88
C ALA A 139 9.70 12.45 5.04
N LEU A 140 8.82 11.56 5.51
CA LEU A 140 7.55 11.26 4.83
C LEU A 140 6.71 12.53 4.64
N ASP A 141 6.57 13.35 5.68
CA ASP A 141 5.83 14.60 5.60
C ASP A 141 6.44 15.56 4.58
N LYS A 142 7.77 15.68 4.58
CA LYS A 142 8.52 16.55 3.67
C LYS A 142 8.45 16.09 2.21
N TYR A 143 8.50 14.79 1.96
CA TYR A 143 8.63 14.22 0.61
C TYR A 143 7.31 13.72 0.02
N GLY A 144 6.18 14.29 0.45
CA GLY A 144 4.90 14.17 -0.24
C GLY A 144 3.90 13.19 0.38
N LEU A 145 4.19 12.61 1.55
CA LEU A 145 3.26 11.78 2.30
C LEU A 145 2.97 12.35 3.70
N PRO A 146 2.37 13.56 3.79
CA PRO A 146 2.03 14.17 5.07
C PRO A 146 1.07 13.29 5.87
N ARG A 147 1.42 13.05 7.13
CA ARG A 147 0.61 12.32 8.09
C ARG A 147 -0.51 13.21 8.64
N SER A 148 -1.61 12.57 9.00
CA SER A 148 -2.74 13.14 9.70
C SER A 148 -3.01 12.33 10.96
N GLU A 149 -3.49 13.00 12.00
CA GLU A 149 -3.76 12.38 13.30
C GLU A 149 -5.20 12.60 13.72
N ASN A 150 -5.82 11.57 14.30
CA ASN A 150 -7.08 11.67 15.01
C ASN A 150 -6.96 11.04 16.40
N ARG A 151 -7.26 11.83 17.44
CA ARG A 151 -7.13 11.46 18.86
C ARG A 151 -8.42 10.90 19.46
N ALA A 152 -9.49 10.88 18.69
CA ALA A 152 -10.76 10.24 19.01
C ALA A 152 -11.34 9.58 17.74
N PRO A 153 -10.64 8.60 17.14
CA PRO A 153 -11.10 7.96 15.92
C PRO A 153 -12.31 7.07 16.17
N ALA A 154 -13.17 6.95 15.16
CA ALA A 154 -14.15 5.86 15.11
C ALA A 154 -13.39 4.52 15.03
N LEU A 155 -13.84 3.53 15.80
CA LEU A 155 -13.20 2.23 15.84
C LEU A 155 -13.82 1.29 14.81
N VAL A 156 -13.00 0.34 14.36
CA VAL A 156 -13.47 -0.83 13.62
C VAL A 156 -13.75 -1.93 14.64
N ASP A 157 -14.99 -2.40 14.68
CA ASP A 157 -15.41 -3.47 15.60
C ASP A 157 -14.59 -4.76 15.38
#